data_AF-A0A157Z0G1-F1
#
_entry.id   AF-A0A157Z0G1-F1
#
_cell.length_a   1.000
_cell.length_b   1.000
_cell.length_c   1.000
_cell.angle_alpha   90.00
_cell.angle_beta   90.00
_cell.angle_gamma   90.00
#
_symmetry.space_group_name_H-M   'P 1'
#
loop_
_entity.id
_entity.type
_entity.pdbx_description
1 polymer ?
#
loop_
_entity_poly.entity_id
_entity_poly.type
_entity_poly.pdbx_seq_one_letter_code
_entity_poly.pdbx_strand_id
1 'polypeptide(L)'
;MKAPKQSRHGHLVSALAIVAGALSVCAAAPAYAVLGGEPMSAPQGATSAKAVVRAAVASGASNASAASSSNFTVRSTTLASGTVINEYLSAEGVVFGIAWHGPRVPDLASLLGSYFPQYQQGLKAQRAARGGRGPVSVQDSGLVVESGGHMGAFAGSAYLPQSLPAGVSASDIQ
;
A
#
# COMPACT_ATOMS: atom_id res chain seq x y z
N MET A 1 -14.02 23.72 73.19
CA MET A 1 -12.95 22.72 72.87
C MET A 1 -13.45 21.35 73.30
N LYS A 2 -13.87 20.48 72.37
CA LYS A 2 -14.24 19.10 72.70
C LYS A 2 -13.98 18.19 71.51
N ALA A 3 -13.07 17.24 71.72
CA ALA A 3 -12.61 16.26 70.75
C ALA A 3 -13.68 15.18 70.45
N PRO A 4 -13.63 14.54 69.27
CA PRO A 4 -14.64 13.59 68.83
C PRO A 4 -14.45 12.20 69.46
N LYS A 5 -15.59 11.56 69.74
CA LYS A 5 -15.72 10.19 70.26
C LYS A 5 -15.72 9.20 69.10
N GLN A 6 -14.78 8.27 69.09
CA GLN A 6 -14.80 7.11 68.20
C GLN A 6 -15.97 6.17 68.55
N SER A 7 -16.58 5.59 67.53
CA SER A 7 -17.46 4.42 67.67
C SER A 7 -16.98 3.33 66.71
N ARG A 8 -17.00 2.08 67.20
CA ARG A 8 -16.46 0.88 66.55
C ARG A 8 -17.59 -0.06 66.11
N HIS A 9 -17.30 -0.72 64.97
CA HIS A 9 -17.70 -2.05 64.51
C HIS A 9 -19.08 -2.30 63.88
N GLY A 10 -19.01 -2.97 62.72
CA GLY A 10 -20.08 -3.67 62.04
C GLY A 10 -19.66 -4.05 60.62
N HIS A 11 -18.95 -5.16 60.45
CA HIS A 11 -18.63 -5.73 59.14
C HIS A 11 -19.90 -6.32 58.52
N LEU A 12 -20.26 -5.89 57.31
CA LEU A 12 -21.04 -6.72 56.39
C LEU A 12 -20.46 -6.63 54.98
N VAL A 13 -20.07 -7.82 54.53
CA VAL A 13 -19.55 -8.17 53.23
C VAL A 13 -20.63 -7.92 52.17
N SER A 14 -20.29 -7.17 51.13
CA SER A 14 -20.90 -7.35 49.81
C SER A 14 -19.86 -7.01 48.76
N ALA A 15 -19.40 -8.07 48.11
CA ALA A 15 -18.48 -8.04 46.99
C ALA A 15 -19.12 -7.25 45.84
N LEU A 16 -18.64 -6.02 45.63
CA LEU A 16 -18.95 -5.27 44.42
C LEU A 16 -18.02 -5.80 43.32
N ALA A 17 -18.58 -6.65 42.46
CA ALA A 17 -17.91 -7.13 41.26
C ALA A 17 -17.50 -5.92 40.40
N ILE A 18 -16.21 -5.63 40.36
CA ILE A 18 -15.62 -4.69 39.41
C ILE A 18 -15.68 -5.38 38.05
N VAL A 19 -16.71 -5.09 37.27
CA VAL A 19 -16.72 -5.41 35.84
C VAL A 19 -15.71 -4.48 35.19
N ALA A 20 -14.46 -4.96 35.11
CA ALA A 20 -13.42 -4.36 34.29
C ALA A 20 -13.79 -4.56 32.82
N GLY A 21 -14.63 -3.67 32.30
CA GLY A 21 -14.85 -3.52 30.86
C GLY A 21 -13.59 -2.95 30.23
N ALA A 22 -12.59 -3.79 29.96
CA ALA A 22 -11.52 -3.45 29.05
C ALA A 22 -12.13 -3.33 27.65
N LEU A 23 -12.57 -2.12 27.30
CA LEU A 23 -12.76 -1.72 25.91
C LEU A 23 -11.39 -1.83 25.24
N SER A 24 -11.12 -3.01 24.70
CA SER A 24 -10.05 -3.23 23.75
C SER A 24 -10.43 -2.43 22.50
N VAL A 25 -10.05 -1.15 22.48
CA VAL A 25 -9.98 -0.38 21.24
C VAL A 25 -8.89 -1.06 20.43
N CYS A 26 -9.32 -1.99 19.60
CA CYS A 26 -8.52 -2.52 18.52
C CYS A 26 -8.29 -1.34 17.57
N ALA A 27 -7.23 -0.58 17.82
CA ALA A 27 -6.67 0.31 16.82
C ALA A 27 -6.12 -0.62 15.73
N ALA A 28 -6.98 -0.99 14.79
CA ALA A 28 -6.54 -1.60 13.54
C ALA A 28 -5.61 -0.58 12.90
N ALA A 29 -4.30 -0.77 13.08
CA ALA A 29 -3.31 0.05 12.45
C ALA A 29 -3.62 0.03 10.95
N PRO A 30 -3.65 1.19 10.29
CA PRO A 30 -3.72 1.20 8.84
C PRO A 30 -2.45 0.52 8.33
N ALA A 31 -2.53 -0.77 7.97
CA ALA A 31 -1.48 -1.45 7.23
C ALA A 31 -1.52 -0.92 5.79
N TYR A 32 -1.06 0.31 5.63
CA TYR A 32 -0.93 1.02 4.37
C TYR A 32 0.56 1.24 4.11
N ALA A 33 1.24 0.15 3.78
CA ALA A 33 2.52 0.16 3.10
C ALA A 33 2.47 -1.02 2.14
N VAL A 34 1.95 -0.75 0.94
CA VAL A 34 1.70 -1.79 -0.05
C VAL A 34 3.01 -2.18 -0.70
N LEU A 35 3.71 -1.20 -1.28
CA LEU A 35 4.93 -1.48 -2.03
C LEU A 35 6.06 -1.97 -1.11
N GLY A 36 6.58 -3.15 -1.39
CA GLY A 36 7.57 -3.86 -0.58
C GLY A 36 7.00 -4.59 0.65
N GLY A 37 5.68 -4.63 0.82
CA GLY A 37 5.00 -5.22 1.96
C GLY A 37 3.80 -6.09 1.58
N GLU A 38 2.87 -6.22 2.53
CA GLU A 38 1.60 -6.93 2.33
C GLU A 38 0.62 -6.08 1.49
N PRO A 39 -0.27 -6.70 0.70
CA PRO A 39 -1.29 -5.97 -0.06
C PRO A 39 -2.24 -5.18 0.86
N MET A 40 -2.73 -4.04 0.38
CA MET A 40 -3.63 -3.18 1.15
C MET A 40 -4.90 -3.90 1.58
N SER A 41 -5.44 -3.45 2.72
CA SER A 41 -6.84 -3.74 3.03
C SER A 41 -7.75 -2.84 2.20
N ALA A 42 -8.84 -3.40 1.67
CA ALA A 42 -9.80 -2.62 0.88
C ALA A 42 -10.51 -1.61 1.81
N PRO A 43 -10.48 -0.30 1.48
CA PRO A 43 -11.18 0.69 2.29
C PRO A 43 -12.69 0.52 2.17
N GLN A 44 -13.43 1.14 3.08
CA GLN A 44 -14.90 1.07 3.08
C GLN A 44 -15.49 1.54 1.75
N GLY A 45 -16.40 0.74 1.19
CA GLY A 45 -17.03 1.02 -0.10
C GLY A 45 -16.18 0.71 -1.33
N ALA A 46 -14.97 0.15 -1.14
CA ALA A 46 -14.18 -0.40 -2.24
C ALA A 46 -14.55 -1.86 -2.53
N THR A 47 -14.32 -2.29 -3.77
CA THR A 47 -14.44 -3.70 -4.20
C THR A 47 -13.07 -4.24 -4.60
N SER A 48 -12.78 -5.50 -4.27
CA SER A 48 -11.51 -6.13 -4.63
C SER A 48 -11.71 -7.45 -5.36
N ALA A 49 -10.81 -7.73 -6.31
CA ALA A 49 -10.69 -8.99 -7.03
C ALA A 49 -9.22 -9.46 -7.07
N LYS A 50 -9.00 -10.76 -7.23
CA LYS A 50 -7.67 -11.36 -7.29
C LYS A 50 -7.58 -12.29 -8.50
N ALA A 51 -6.49 -12.19 -9.26
CA ALA A 51 -6.20 -13.03 -10.41
C ALA A 51 -4.73 -13.48 -10.39
N VAL A 52 -4.46 -14.71 -10.79
CA VAL A 52 -3.09 -15.19 -11.02
C VAL A 52 -2.75 -14.94 -12.48
N VAL A 53 -1.64 -14.25 -12.73
CA VAL A 53 -1.18 -13.84 -14.05
C VAL A 53 0.19 -14.45 -14.31
N ARG A 54 0.44 -14.84 -15.55
CA ARG A 54 1.75 -15.29 -16.01
C ARG A 54 2.47 -14.12 -16.67
N ALA A 55 3.73 -13.89 -16.29
CA ALA A 55 4.55 -12.85 -16.91
C ALA A 55 4.58 -13.00 -18.43
N ALA A 56 4.44 -11.88 -19.15
CA ALA A 56 4.46 -11.90 -20.60
C ALA A 56 5.87 -12.30 -21.08
N VAL A 57 5.95 -13.36 -21.89
CA VAL A 57 7.22 -13.70 -22.55
C VAL A 57 7.47 -12.70 -23.66
N ALA A 58 8.52 -11.88 -23.53
CA ALA A 58 8.94 -10.98 -24.59
C ALA A 58 9.30 -11.80 -25.84
N SER A 59 8.43 -11.73 -26.85
CA SER A 59 8.60 -12.43 -28.12
C SER A 59 9.66 -11.70 -28.95
N GLY A 60 10.94 -11.95 -28.67
CA GLY A 60 12.03 -11.27 -29.39
C GLY A 60 13.45 -11.70 -29.05
N ALA A 61 13.66 -12.42 -27.93
CA ALA A 61 14.98 -12.95 -27.59
C ALA A 61 15.10 -14.40 -28.07
N SER A 62 15.45 -14.60 -29.34
CA SER A 62 15.67 -15.93 -29.94
C SER A 62 16.87 -16.70 -29.37
N ASN A 63 17.53 -16.22 -28.31
CA ASN A 63 18.74 -16.82 -27.75
C ASN A 63 18.86 -16.78 -26.22
N ALA A 64 17.83 -16.39 -25.47
CA ALA A 64 17.83 -16.50 -24.01
C ALA A 64 17.11 -17.78 -23.61
N SER A 65 17.85 -18.73 -23.02
CA SER A 65 17.32 -19.94 -22.36
C SER A 65 15.96 -19.64 -21.74
N ALA A 66 14.94 -20.41 -22.14
CA ALA A 66 13.56 -20.35 -21.67
C ALA A 66 13.43 -19.64 -20.32
N ALA A 67 13.25 -18.32 -20.34
CA ALA A 67 13.03 -17.55 -19.14
C ALA A 67 11.71 -18.09 -18.58
N SER A 68 11.79 -18.86 -17.50
CA SER A 68 10.63 -19.40 -16.83
C SER A 68 9.76 -18.21 -16.43
N SER A 69 8.68 -17.98 -17.17
CA SER A 69 7.69 -16.95 -16.86
C SER A 69 7.16 -17.26 -15.47
N SER A 70 7.56 -16.46 -14.47
CA SER A 70 7.01 -16.61 -13.14
C SER A 70 5.55 -16.17 -13.15
N ASN A 71 4.73 -16.93 -12.44
CA ASN A 71 3.37 -16.51 -12.16
C ASN A 71 3.43 -15.52 -10.99
N PHE A 72 2.66 -14.44 -11.07
CA PHE A 72 2.43 -13.51 -9.98
C PHE A 72 0.92 -13.34 -9.78
N THR A 73 0.53 -12.70 -8.69
CA THR A 73 -0.88 -12.37 -8.47
C THR A 73 -1.11 -10.89 -8.68
N VAL A 74 -2.17 -10.54 -9.41
CA VAL A 74 -2.72 -9.18 -9.40
C VAL A 74 -3.92 -9.13 -8.46
N ARG A 75 -3.86 -8.24 -7.46
CA ARG A 75 -5.02 -7.85 -6.68
C ARG A 75 -5.50 -6.48 -7.17
N SER A 76 -6.72 -6.41 -7.67
CA SER A 76 -7.32 -5.17 -8.13
C SER A 76 -8.32 -4.66 -7.10
N THR A 77 -8.23 -3.40 -6.70
CA THR A 77 -9.13 -2.74 -5.76
C THR A 77 -9.70 -1.48 -6.40
N THR A 78 -11.01 -1.43 -6.58
CA THR A 78 -11.72 -0.23 -7.05
C THR A 78 -12.18 0.58 -5.85
N LEU A 79 -11.62 1.77 -5.69
CA LEU A 79 -11.99 2.70 -4.62
C LEU A 79 -13.38 3.30 -4.87
N ALA A 80 -14.01 3.81 -3.80
CA ALA A 80 -15.25 4.57 -3.91
C ALA A 80 -15.15 5.82 -4.81
N SER A 81 -13.93 6.33 -5.05
CA SER A 81 -13.67 7.40 -6.01
C SER A 81 -13.77 6.97 -7.48
N GLY A 82 -13.85 5.66 -7.76
CA GLY A 82 -13.72 5.09 -9.10
C GLY A 82 -12.27 4.90 -9.55
N THR A 83 -11.28 5.17 -8.69
CA THR A 83 -9.87 4.87 -8.96
C THR A 83 -9.64 3.38 -8.75
N VAL A 84 -9.10 2.70 -9.76
CA VAL A 84 -8.66 1.31 -9.68
C VAL A 84 -7.19 1.28 -9.28
N ILE A 85 -6.85 0.42 -8.32
CA ILE A 85 -5.49 0.14 -7.88
C ILE A 85 -5.21 -1.33 -8.15
N ASN A 86 -4.22 -1.63 -8.97
CA ASN A 86 -3.69 -2.96 -9.20
C ASN A 86 -2.42 -3.13 -8.38
N GLU A 87 -2.38 -4.17 -7.55
CA GLU A 87 -1.22 -4.56 -6.75
C GLU A 87 -0.67 -5.86 -7.32
N TYR A 88 0.64 -5.92 -7.53
CA TYR A 88 1.37 -7.04 -8.14
C TYR A 88 2.19 -7.76 -7.08
N LEU A 89 1.77 -8.98 -6.74
CA LEU A 89 2.31 -9.75 -5.63
C LEU A 89 3.19 -10.89 -6.13
N SER A 90 4.34 -11.05 -5.51
CA SER A 90 5.21 -12.21 -5.72
C SER A 90 4.55 -13.50 -5.22
N ALA A 91 5.19 -14.65 -5.45
CA ALA A 91 4.71 -15.93 -4.93
C ALA A 91 4.64 -15.96 -3.39
N GLU A 92 5.47 -15.14 -2.74
CA GLU A 92 5.56 -14.95 -1.29
C GLU A 92 4.49 -13.97 -0.75
N GLY A 93 3.68 -13.37 -1.64
CA GLY A 93 2.62 -12.43 -1.25
C GLY A 93 3.10 -10.98 -1.07
N VAL A 94 4.36 -10.69 -1.35
CA VAL A 94 4.93 -9.34 -1.24
C VAL A 94 4.60 -8.52 -2.47
N VAL A 95 4.09 -7.30 -2.30
CA VAL A 95 3.79 -6.42 -3.43
C VAL A 95 5.09 -5.81 -3.97
N PHE A 96 5.46 -6.18 -5.19
CA PHE A 96 6.65 -5.65 -5.87
C PHE A 96 6.32 -4.51 -6.85
N GLY A 97 5.04 -4.35 -7.20
CA GLY A 97 4.56 -3.30 -8.10
C GLY A 97 3.12 -2.91 -7.81
N ILE A 98 2.79 -1.67 -8.12
CA ILE A 98 1.44 -1.13 -8.08
C ILE A 98 1.18 -0.34 -9.36
N ALA A 99 -0.06 -0.34 -9.83
CA ALA A 99 -0.54 0.53 -10.88
C ALA A 99 -1.90 1.10 -10.50
N TRP A 100 -2.23 2.27 -11.02
CA TRP A 100 -3.53 2.88 -10.79
C TRP A 100 -4.02 3.61 -12.01
N HIS A 101 -5.34 3.67 -12.15
CA HIS A 101 -6.01 4.51 -13.12
C HIS A 101 -7.37 4.97 -12.61
N GLY A 102 -7.78 6.18 -12.98
CA GLY A 102 -9.12 6.68 -12.68
C GLY A 102 -9.19 8.20 -12.53
N PRO A 103 -10.31 8.71 -11.98
CA PRO A 103 -10.58 10.15 -11.97
C PRO A 103 -9.76 10.93 -10.94
N ARG A 104 -9.14 10.23 -9.98
CA ARG A 104 -8.31 10.82 -8.92
C ARG A 104 -7.06 10.00 -8.71
N VAL A 105 -5.95 10.69 -8.41
CA VAL A 105 -4.72 10.07 -7.93
C VAL A 105 -4.99 9.45 -6.54
N PRO A 106 -4.59 8.19 -6.30
CA PRO A 106 -4.74 7.58 -4.98
C PRO A 106 -3.80 8.22 -3.96
N ASP A 107 -3.96 7.89 -2.68
CA ASP A 107 -3.03 8.33 -1.65
C ASP A 107 -1.67 7.63 -1.80
N LEU A 108 -0.76 8.28 -2.53
CA LEU A 108 0.59 7.76 -2.80
C LEU A 108 1.44 7.63 -1.53
N ALA A 109 1.15 8.38 -0.46
CA ALA A 109 1.88 8.22 0.79
C ALA A 109 1.58 6.85 1.41
N SER A 110 0.31 6.47 1.41
CA SER A 110 -0.16 5.16 1.87
C SER A 110 0.29 4.01 0.97
N LEU A 111 0.28 4.20 -0.36
CA LEU A 111 0.68 3.12 -1.28
C LEU A 111 2.19 2.86 -1.31
N LEU A 112 3.01 3.92 -1.24
CA LEU A 112 4.46 3.82 -1.30
C LEU A 112 5.10 3.59 0.07
N GLY A 113 4.43 3.93 1.17
CA GLY A 113 4.93 3.73 2.53
C GLY A 113 6.33 4.30 2.73
N SER A 114 7.30 3.43 3.08
CA SER A 114 8.70 3.81 3.30
C SER A 114 9.41 4.37 2.07
N TYR A 115 8.90 4.12 0.86
CA TYR A 115 9.42 4.65 -0.40
C TYR A 115 8.91 6.06 -0.71
N PHE A 116 7.91 6.56 0.01
CA PHE A 116 7.34 7.88 -0.24
C PHE A 116 8.34 9.05 -0.11
N PRO A 117 9.27 9.07 0.87
CA PRO A 117 10.31 10.10 0.93
C PRO A 117 11.22 10.12 -0.31
N GLN A 118 11.56 8.94 -0.85
CA GLN A 118 12.35 8.80 -2.07
C GLN A 118 11.59 9.37 -3.28
N TYR A 119 10.30 9.06 -3.39
CA TYR A 119 9.42 9.66 -4.39
C TYR A 119 9.39 11.20 -4.31
N GLN A 120 9.25 11.76 -3.11
CA GLN A 120 9.27 13.23 -2.92
C GLN A 120 10.61 13.86 -3.32
N GLN A 121 11.73 13.20 -3.03
CA GLN A 121 13.05 13.66 -3.46
C GLN A 121 13.18 13.62 -4.98
N GLY A 122 12.76 12.53 -5.62
CA GLY A 122 12.72 12.39 -7.06
C GLY A 122 11.87 13.48 -7.73
N LEU A 123 10.72 13.81 -7.17
CA LEU A 123 9.88 14.91 -7.63
C LEU A 123 10.59 16.28 -7.56
N LYS A 124 11.34 16.54 -6.48
CA LYS A 124 12.11 17.79 -6.36
C LYS A 124 13.23 17.85 -7.39
N ALA A 125 13.97 16.76 -7.56
CA ALA A 125 15.03 16.66 -8.55
C ALA A 125 14.50 16.81 -9.98
N GLN A 126 13.37 16.16 -10.30
CA GLN A 126 12.71 16.28 -11.61
C GLN A 126 12.29 17.73 -11.88
N ARG A 127 11.68 18.41 -10.91
CA ARG A 127 11.30 19.83 -11.05
C ARG A 127 12.50 20.74 -11.24
N ALA A 128 13.61 20.48 -10.54
CA ALA A 128 14.84 21.24 -10.72
C ALA A 128 15.45 21.04 -12.12
N ALA A 129 15.36 19.83 -12.69
CA ALA A 129 15.93 19.48 -13.98
C ALA A 129 15.07 19.87 -15.19
N ARG A 130 13.74 19.67 -15.11
CA ARG A 130 12.80 19.82 -16.24
C ARG A 130 11.75 20.93 -16.04
N GLY A 131 11.75 21.61 -14.90
CA GLY A 131 10.70 22.56 -14.53
C GLY A 131 9.41 21.89 -14.04
N GLY A 132 8.38 22.68 -13.78
CA GLY A 132 7.15 22.24 -13.11
C GLY A 132 6.05 21.64 -14.00
N ARG A 133 6.32 21.31 -15.26
CA ARG A 133 5.29 20.90 -16.24
C ARG A 133 5.61 19.53 -16.84
N GLY A 134 4.73 18.56 -16.66
CA GLY A 134 4.79 17.26 -17.33
C GLY A 134 4.48 16.06 -16.41
N PRO A 135 4.45 14.85 -16.99
CA PRO A 135 4.33 13.61 -16.22
C PRO A 135 5.46 13.46 -15.21
N VAL A 136 5.13 12.91 -14.06
CA VAL A 136 6.08 12.54 -13.03
C VAL A 136 6.74 11.23 -13.45
N SER A 137 8.06 11.24 -13.54
CA SER A 137 8.88 10.04 -13.71
C SER A 137 10.03 10.17 -12.73
N VAL A 138 9.98 9.34 -11.70
CA VAL A 138 11.05 9.18 -10.70
C VAL A 138 11.68 7.82 -10.98
N GLN A 139 12.94 7.84 -11.37
CA GLN A 139 13.71 6.62 -11.61
C GLN A 139 14.93 6.65 -10.73
N ASP A 140 14.90 5.82 -9.69
CA ASP A 140 15.99 5.63 -8.75
C ASP A 140 16.20 4.13 -8.54
N SER A 141 17.40 3.77 -8.09
CA SER A 141 17.88 2.38 -7.93
C SER A 141 16.92 1.47 -7.16
N GLY A 142 16.21 2.02 -6.16
CA GLY A 142 15.26 1.29 -5.33
C GLY A 142 13.79 1.48 -5.68
N LEU A 143 13.44 2.45 -6.53
CA LEU A 143 12.04 2.81 -6.80
C LEU A 143 11.91 3.46 -8.18
N VAL A 144 11.00 2.93 -8.98
CA VAL A 144 10.53 3.60 -10.19
C VAL A 144 9.07 3.99 -9.98
N VAL A 145 8.74 5.25 -10.26
CA VAL A 145 7.37 5.77 -10.25
C VAL A 145 7.13 6.54 -11.53
N GLU A 146 6.09 6.17 -12.26
CA GLU A 146 5.57 6.92 -13.39
C GLU A 146 4.13 7.33 -13.10
N SER A 147 3.80 8.60 -13.30
CA SER A 147 2.47 9.11 -13.01
C SER A 147 2.15 10.30 -13.91
N GLY A 148 0.93 10.34 -14.41
CA GLY A 148 0.49 11.40 -15.29
C GLY A 148 -1.00 11.32 -15.58
N GLY A 149 -1.37 11.94 -16.69
CA GLY A 149 -2.75 12.06 -17.14
C GLY A 149 -3.24 13.49 -17.14
N HIS A 150 -4.53 13.64 -17.40
CA HIS A 150 -5.22 14.92 -17.41
C HIS A 150 -6.29 14.97 -16.33
N MET A 151 -6.90 16.14 -16.13
CA MET A 151 -7.98 16.31 -15.17
C MET A 151 -9.09 15.27 -15.44
N GLY A 152 -9.37 14.42 -14.45
CA GLY A 152 -10.39 13.36 -14.52
C GLY A 152 -9.94 12.04 -15.17
N ALA A 153 -8.70 11.92 -15.63
CA ALA A 153 -8.12 10.64 -16.09
C ALA A 153 -6.63 10.60 -15.75
N PHE A 154 -6.34 10.16 -14.53
CA PHE A 154 -4.99 9.94 -14.04
C PHE A 154 -4.62 8.47 -14.19
N ALA A 155 -3.35 8.22 -14.47
CA ALA A 155 -2.79 6.88 -14.48
C ALA A 155 -1.34 6.93 -13.98
N GLY A 156 -0.87 5.82 -13.45
CA GLY A 156 0.52 5.69 -13.06
C GLY A 156 0.84 4.30 -12.53
N SER A 157 2.12 4.06 -12.34
CA SER A 157 2.66 2.84 -11.77
C SER A 157 3.83 3.16 -10.86
N ALA A 158 4.07 2.27 -9.91
CA ALA A 158 5.29 2.28 -9.11
C ALA A 158 5.75 0.84 -8.88
N TYR A 159 7.05 0.58 -9.00
CA TYR A 159 7.60 -0.76 -8.78
C TYR A 159 9.01 -0.69 -8.22
N LEU A 160 9.44 -1.80 -7.62
CA LEU A 160 10.77 -1.99 -7.07
C LEU A 160 11.60 -2.80 -8.07
N PRO A 161 12.57 -2.19 -8.79
CA PRO A 161 13.32 -2.89 -9.84
C PRO A 161 14.03 -4.15 -9.35
N GLN A 162 14.52 -4.12 -8.11
CA GLN A 162 15.25 -5.23 -7.47
C GLN A 162 14.32 -6.33 -6.92
N SER A 163 13.00 -6.10 -6.89
CA SER A 163 12.02 -7.06 -6.38
C SER A 163 11.16 -7.66 -7.49
N LEU A 164 11.44 -7.36 -8.77
CA LEU A 164 10.77 -7.98 -9.89
C LEU A 164 11.06 -9.49 -9.91
N PRO A 165 10.03 -10.35 -9.89
CA PRO A 165 10.23 -11.80 -10.03
C PRO A 165 10.90 -12.17 -11.35
N ALA A 166 11.53 -13.34 -11.40
CA ALA A 166 12.20 -13.81 -12.61
C ALA A 166 11.24 -13.85 -13.82
N GLY A 167 11.62 -13.20 -14.91
CA GLY A 167 10.80 -13.11 -16.12
C GLY A 167 9.69 -12.06 -16.08
N VAL A 168 9.51 -11.33 -14.97
CA VAL A 168 8.60 -10.16 -14.90
C VAL A 168 9.38 -8.91 -15.27
N SER A 169 8.76 -8.07 -16.10
CA SER A 169 9.30 -6.80 -16.59
C SER A 169 8.45 -5.62 -16.11
N ALA A 170 8.98 -4.40 -16.22
CA ALA A 170 8.21 -3.19 -15.92
C ALA A 170 6.93 -3.08 -16.76
N SER A 171 6.93 -3.60 -18.00
CA SER A 171 5.75 -3.62 -18.87
C SER A 171 4.61 -4.50 -18.37
N ASP A 172 4.85 -5.41 -17.43
CA ASP A 172 3.80 -6.22 -16.82
C ASP A 172 2.99 -5.43 -15.76
N ILE A 173 3.44 -4.22 -15.37
CA ILE A 173 2.83 -3.39 -14.30
C ILE A 173 1.96 -2.27 -14.91
N GLN A 174 0.64 -2.42 -14.89
CA GLN A 174 -0.34 -1.60 -15.64
C GLN A 174 -1.69 -1.38 -14.92
#